data_AF-A0A3L7V136-F1
#
_entry.id   AF-A0A3L7V136-F1
#
_cell.length_a   1.000
_cell.length_b   1.000
_cell.length_c   1.000
_cell.angle_alpha   90.00
_cell.angle_beta   90.00
_cell.angle_gamma   90.00
#
_symmetry.space_group_name_H-M   'P 1'
#
loop_
_entity.id
_entity.type
_entity.pdbx_description
1 polymer ?
#
loop_
_entity_poly.entity_id
_entity_poly.type
_entity_poly.pdbx_seq_one_letter_code
_entity_poly.pdbx_strand_id
1 'polypeptide(L)'
;MTVSRRCLAERFEFLVVLASLCVVAVVGCSKPESEVIVCAKAPVPPEADVAVRNVLAGLQRKDLRALWEFLPPSYQADVQELLHDFGQRLDEKSWEPFVTTCRKARLVTQQMTRRLGESGDAANDSDRELVAKLRDVEQFLKVVCDSELSDVARLNNLDAFRFLGGTGNQLVEVVTHGTLGDSDLGTDVFSQFGAVKVELLESIGDSAVLNVDSAVLNVQWPGQEATQHKFVRVEERWIPQTLVAAWPTEFPKVREQCLAWADDLRANPEPWHARLREFDQLLDELAATKSVAETQQVWQSGASRLIVAWFGVAPRDPPKTEEIPVESPLPTKPARVKRPETEVLLPDEPQK
;
A
#
# COMPACT_ATOMS: atom_id res chain seq x y z
N MET A 1 15.48 14.38 21.39
CA MET A 1 14.72 15.18 20.42
C MET A 1 14.17 14.24 19.36
N THR A 2 12.90 13.89 19.52
CA THR A 2 12.17 12.88 18.75
C THR A 2 11.62 13.53 17.48
N VAL A 3 12.34 13.40 16.38
CA VAL A 3 11.88 13.84 15.05
C VAL A 3 10.81 12.86 14.57
N SER A 4 9.61 13.40 14.38
CA SER A 4 8.37 12.72 14.03
C SER A 4 8.50 11.96 12.71
N ARG A 5 8.15 10.67 12.72
CA ARG A 5 8.05 9.79 11.53
C ARG A 5 6.93 10.20 10.55
N ARG A 6 6.24 11.33 10.76
CA ARG A 6 5.05 11.75 9.99
C ARG A 6 5.34 12.45 8.66
N CYS A 7 6.55 12.95 8.39
CA CYS A 7 6.86 13.61 7.10
C CYS A 7 7.51 12.68 6.05
N LEU A 8 7.79 11.41 6.40
CA LEU A 8 8.55 10.50 5.53
C LEU A 8 7.68 9.70 4.53
N ALA A 9 6.35 9.81 4.63
CA ALA A 9 5.38 9.07 3.81
C ALA A 9 4.66 9.92 2.74
N GLU A 10 4.76 11.25 2.77
CA GLU A 10 3.79 12.14 2.09
C GLU A 10 3.98 12.37 0.57
N ARG A 11 4.88 11.67 -0.14
CA ARG A 11 5.17 12.03 -1.56
C ARG A 11 5.30 10.88 -2.58
N PHE A 12 4.95 9.64 -2.22
CA PHE A 12 4.81 8.52 -3.18
C PHE A 12 3.36 8.00 -3.27
N GLU A 13 2.45 8.86 -2.86
CA GLU A 13 1.07 8.54 -2.55
C GLU A 13 0.15 8.59 -3.77
N PHE A 14 0.55 8.84 -5.02
CA PHE A 14 -0.49 8.91 -6.09
C PHE A 14 -1.03 7.53 -6.51
N LEU A 15 -0.15 6.55 -6.76
CA LEU A 15 -0.53 5.15 -7.03
C LEU A 15 -0.85 4.40 -5.74
N VAL A 16 -0.15 4.73 -4.66
CA VAL A 16 -0.41 4.15 -3.33
C VAL A 16 -1.65 4.75 -2.69
N VAL A 17 -2.09 6.00 -2.90
CA VAL A 17 -3.38 6.54 -2.38
C VAL A 17 -4.54 6.11 -3.23
N LEU A 18 -4.44 5.96 -4.55
CA LEU A 18 -5.53 5.27 -5.25
C LEU A 18 -5.69 3.83 -4.74
N ALA A 19 -4.59 3.13 -4.45
CA ALA A 19 -4.63 1.80 -3.82
C ALA A 19 -4.92 1.82 -2.30
N SER A 20 -4.53 2.87 -1.56
CA SER A 20 -4.58 3.00 -0.10
C SER A 20 -5.85 3.71 0.34
N LEU A 21 -6.45 4.59 -0.45
CA LEU A 21 -7.85 5.00 -0.27
C LEU A 21 -8.76 3.76 -0.39
N CYS A 22 -8.40 2.80 -1.25
CA CYS A 22 -9.08 1.51 -1.37
C CYS A 22 -8.74 0.52 -0.22
N VAL A 23 -7.50 0.48 0.27
CA VAL A 23 -7.09 -0.40 1.39
C VAL A 23 -7.47 0.18 2.77
N VAL A 24 -7.44 1.50 2.97
CA VAL A 24 -7.84 2.18 4.21
C VAL A 24 -9.37 2.16 4.38
N ALA A 25 -10.14 2.14 3.29
CA ALA A 25 -11.59 1.91 3.36
C ALA A 25 -11.96 0.47 3.80
N VAL A 26 -11.05 -0.50 3.62
CA VAL A 26 -11.26 -1.92 3.95
C VAL A 26 -10.57 -2.33 5.26
N VAL A 27 -9.49 -1.65 5.67
CA VAL A 27 -8.67 -1.96 6.86
C VAL A 27 -8.74 -0.84 7.91
N GLY A 28 -9.91 -0.23 8.07
CA GLY A 28 -10.19 0.75 9.14
C GLY A 28 -10.13 0.12 10.54
N CYS A 29 -8.94 -0.25 10.99
CA CYS A 29 -8.63 -0.63 12.38
C CYS A 29 -8.75 0.62 13.25
N SER A 30 -9.86 0.74 13.96
CA SER A 30 -10.01 1.61 15.12
C SER A 30 -10.69 0.83 16.24
N LYS A 31 -10.12 0.94 17.45
CA LYS A 31 -10.60 0.30 18.68
C LYS A 31 -12.10 0.60 18.90
N PRO A 32 -12.92 -0.39 19.29
CA PRO A 32 -14.33 -0.15 19.54
C PRO A 32 -14.53 0.47 20.94
N GLU A 33 -15.31 1.54 21.00
CA GLU A 33 -16.01 1.96 22.21
C GLU A 33 -17.51 1.88 21.91
N SER A 34 -18.24 1.15 22.75
CA SER A 34 -19.54 0.57 22.44
C SER A 34 -20.65 1.26 23.23
N GLU A 35 -21.77 1.59 22.60
CA GLU A 35 -23.07 1.68 23.27
C GLU A 35 -24.20 1.38 22.26
N VAL A 36 -25.09 0.45 22.63
CA VAL A 36 -26.13 -0.16 21.78
C VAL A 36 -27.51 0.31 22.25
N ILE A 37 -28.39 0.76 21.35
CA ILE A 37 -29.82 0.99 21.62
C ILE A 37 -30.65 0.43 20.45
N VAL A 38 -31.53 -0.52 20.78
CA VAL A 38 -32.39 -1.30 19.87
C VAL A 38 -33.72 -0.60 19.59
N CYS A 39 -34.20 -0.62 18.33
CA CYS A 39 -35.65 -0.65 17.97
C CYS A 39 -35.91 -1.14 16.52
N ALA A 40 -37.11 -1.70 16.30
CA ALA A 40 -37.46 -2.68 15.25
C ALA A 40 -38.00 -2.13 13.89
N LYS A 41 -38.12 -3.09 12.93
CA LYS A 41 -38.08 -3.04 11.45
C LYS A 41 -39.38 -2.66 10.71
N ALA A 42 -39.23 -1.91 9.61
CA ALA A 42 -40.14 -1.76 8.44
C ALA A 42 -39.42 -2.24 7.14
N PRO A 43 -40.09 -2.46 5.99
CA PRO A 43 -39.55 -3.27 4.87
C PRO A 43 -38.50 -2.52 4.01
N VAL A 44 -37.49 -3.29 3.53
CA VAL A 44 -36.11 -2.81 3.34
C VAL A 44 -35.70 -2.69 1.85
N PRO A 45 -35.10 -1.55 1.41
CA PRO A 45 -34.20 -1.48 0.24
C PRO A 45 -32.99 -2.44 0.41
N PRO A 46 -32.10 -2.71 -0.58
CA PRO A 46 -31.06 -3.75 -0.42
C PRO A 46 -30.30 -3.57 0.89
N GLU A 47 -30.34 -4.61 1.74
CA GLU A 47 -29.77 -4.60 3.08
C GLU A 47 -28.25 -4.32 2.99
N ALA A 48 -27.69 -3.63 3.99
CA ALA A 48 -26.31 -3.14 3.96
C ALA A 48 -25.27 -4.25 3.76
N ASP A 49 -25.56 -5.46 4.25
CA ASP A 49 -24.75 -6.66 4.07
C ASP A 49 -24.68 -7.09 2.60
N VAL A 50 -25.78 -6.99 1.84
CA VAL A 50 -25.81 -7.30 0.41
C VAL A 50 -24.90 -6.33 -0.36
N ALA A 51 -24.94 -5.04 -0.02
CA ALA A 51 -24.08 -4.04 -0.67
C ALA A 51 -22.59 -4.34 -0.44
N VAL A 52 -22.19 -4.64 0.80
CA VAL A 52 -20.79 -4.99 1.12
C VAL A 52 -20.37 -6.31 0.45
N ARG A 53 -21.23 -7.33 0.46
CA ARG A 53 -20.95 -8.61 -0.22
C ARG A 53 -20.77 -8.44 -1.72
N ASN A 54 -21.53 -7.54 -2.36
CA ASN A 54 -21.37 -7.26 -3.79
C ASN A 54 -20.01 -6.65 -4.12
N VAL A 55 -19.51 -5.73 -3.28
CA VAL A 55 -18.16 -5.16 -3.44
C VAL A 55 -17.10 -6.24 -3.28
N LEU A 56 -17.18 -7.03 -2.20
CA LEU A 56 -16.26 -8.12 -1.94
C LEU A 56 -16.25 -9.14 -3.09
N ALA A 57 -17.41 -9.48 -3.64
CA ALA A 57 -17.52 -10.37 -4.79
C ALA A 57 -16.93 -9.75 -6.06
N GLY A 58 -17.09 -8.45 -6.27
CA GLY A 58 -16.46 -7.72 -7.38
C GLY A 58 -14.94 -7.72 -7.27
N LEU A 59 -14.42 -7.40 -6.09
CA LEU A 59 -13.00 -7.46 -5.79
C LEU A 59 -12.45 -8.88 -5.95
N GLN A 60 -13.17 -9.91 -5.50
CA GLN A 60 -12.77 -11.31 -5.72
C GLN A 60 -12.59 -11.64 -7.21
N ARG A 61 -13.41 -11.03 -8.08
CA ARG A 61 -13.30 -11.16 -9.55
C ARG A 61 -12.27 -10.19 -10.16
N LYS A 62 -11.49 -9.49 -9.33
CA LYS A 62 -10.54 -8.45 -9.71
C LYS A 62 -11.20 -7.34 -10.53
N ASP A 63 -12.45 -7.02 -10.21
CA ASP A 63 -13.18 -5.93 -10.84
C ASP A 63 -13.16 -4.70 -9.92
N LEU A 64 -12.18 -3.82 -10.12
CA LEU A 64 -12.04 -2.60 -9.32
C LEU A 64 -13.21 -1.62 -9.50
N ARG A 65 -14.04 -1.78 -10.54
CA ARG A 65 -15.26 -0.96 -10.70
C ARG A 65 -16.24 -1.20 -9.55
N ALA A 66 -16.19 -2.35 -8.90
CA ALA A 66 -17.03 -2.61 -7.74
C ALA A 66 -16.77 -1.62 -6.59
N LEU A 67 -15.52 -1.15 -6.43
CA LEU A 67 -15.20 -0.08 -5.48
C LEU A 67 -15.73 1.26 -5.94
N TRP A 68 -15.62 1.57 -7.23
CA TRP A 68 -16.16 2.81 -7.79
C TRP A 68 -17.67 2.89 -7.60
N GLU A 69 -18.39 1.83 -7.99
CA GLU A 69 -19.84 1.71 -7.89
C GLU A 69 -20.34 1.67 -6.45
N PHE A 70 -19.48 1.32 -5.49
CA PHE A 70 -19.80 1.38 -4.07
C PHE A 70 -19.95 2.83 -3.59
N LEU A 71 -19.17 3.77 -4.14
CA LEU A 71 -19.17 5.16 -3.72
C LEU A 71 -20.48 5.87 -4.09
N PRO A 72 -20.94 6.83 -3.25
CA PRO A 72 -22.03 7.75 -3.61
C PRO A 72 -21.67 8.60 -4.84
N PRO A 73 -22.66 9.02 -5.66
CA PRO A 73 -22.41 9.90 -6.81
C PRO A 73 -21.61 11.16 -6.48
N SER A 74 -21.83 11.79 -5.32
CA SER A 74 -21.04 12.95 -4.88
C SER A 74 -19.56 12.61 -4.69
N TYR A 75 -19.24 11.47 -4.09
CA TYR A 75 -17.84 11.06 -3.86
C TYR A 75 -17.16 10.63 -5.16
N GLN A 76 -17.92 10.02 -6.08
CA GLN A 76 -17.45 9.74 -7.43
C GLN A 76 -17.11 11.04 -8.18
N ALA A 77 -17.96 12.05 -8.08
CA ALA A 77 -17.72 13.36 -8.68
C ALA A 77 -16.45 14.01 -8.10
N ASP A 78 -16.30 14.01 -6.78
CA ASP A 78 -15.12 14.52 -6.08
C ASP A 78 -13.80 13.89 -6.61
N VAL A 79 -13.74 12.56 -6.71
CA VAL A 79 -12.56 11.85 -7.23
C VAL A 79 -12.34 12.15 -8.72
N GLN A 80 -13.41 12.17 -9.52
CA GLN A 80 -13.34 12.46 -10.94
C GLN A 80 -12.84 13.88 -11.22
N GLU A 81 -13.30 14.86 -10.44
CA GLU A 81 -12.85 16.25 -10.51
C GLU A 81 -11.37 16.35 -10.12
N LEU A 82 -10.94 15.72 -9.03
CA LEU A 82 -9.53 15.67 -8.65
C LEU A 82 -8.64 15.12 -9.79
N LEU A 83 -9.03 14.02 -10.43
CA LEU A 83 -8.25 13.43 -11.52
C LEU A 83 -8.14 14.38 -12.72
N HIS A 84 -9.24 15.03 -13.10
CA HIS A 84 -9.23 16.03 -14.16
C HIS A 84 -8.39 17.25 -13.78
N ASP A 85 -8.58 17.84 -12.60
CA ASP A 85 -7.82 18.99 -12.14
C ASP A 85 -6.32 18.69 -12.05
N PHE A 86 -5.97 17.48 -11.62
CA PHE A 86 -4.60 17.01 -11.59
C PHE A 86 -4.01 16.96 -13.01
N GLY A 87 -4.70 16.34 -13.96
CA GLY A 87 -4.27 16.30 -15.36
C GLY A 87 -4.17 17.69 -16.01
N GLN A 88 -5.09 18.61 -15.70
CA GLN A 88 -5.05 20.01 -16.15
C GLN A 88 -3.89 20.82 -15.57
N ARG A 89 -3.36 20.40 -14.42
CA ARG A 89 -2.21 21.04 -13.74
C ARG A 89 -0.87 20.44 -14.14
N LEU A 90 -0.85 19.34 -14.86
CA LEU A 90 0.36 18.84 -15.51
C LEU A 90 0.56 19.47 -16.89
N ASP A 91 1.80 19.55 -17.33
CA ASP A 91 2.13 19.85 -18.72
C ASP A 91 3.04 18.77 -19.30
N GLU A 92 3.11 18.74 -20.63
CA GLU A 92 3.92 17.75 -21.35
C GLU A 92 5.39 17.82 -20.94
N LYS A 93 5.93 19.03 -20.73
CA LYS A 93 7.34 19.23 -20.35
C LYS A 93 7.68 18.56 -19.01
N SER A 94 6.76 18.56 -18.06
CA SER A 94 6.98 18.05 -16.71
C SER A 94 6.67 16.55 -16.59
N TRP A 95 5.80 16.03 -17.45
CA TRP A 95 5.38 14.63 -17.42
C TRP A 95 6.07 13.72 -18.44
N GLU A 96 6.38 14.20 -19.64
CA GLU A 96 6.99 13.39 -20.70
C GLU A 96 8.32 12.74 -20.30
N PRO A 97 9.19 13.35 -19.48
CA PRO A 97 10.39 12.69 -18.98
C PRO A 97 10.07 11.42 -18.18
N PHE A 98 9.02 11.42 -17.36
CA PHE A 98 8.59 10.23 -16.63
C PHE A 98 8.17 9.11 -17.59
N VAL A 99 7.36 9.45 -18.58
CA VAL A 99 6.91 8.50 -19.60
C VAL A 99 8.09 7.93 -20.39
N THR A 100 9.05 8.79 -20.74
CA THR A 100 10.29 8.40 -21.43
C THR A 100 11.11 7.42 -20.59
N THR A 101 11.31 7.72 -19.31
CA THR A 101 11.98 6.81 -18.36
C THR A 101 11.25 5.48 -18.22
N CYS A 102 9.91 5.47 -18.15
CA CYS A 102 9.12 4.23 -18.12
C CYS A 102 9.30 3.40 -19.40
N ARG A 103 9.28 4.03 -20.58
CA ARG A 103 9.53 3.35 -21.87
C ARG A 103 10.95 2.77 -21.93
N LYS A 104 11.94 3.51 -21.44
CA LYS A 104 13.33 3.04 -21.32
C LYS A 104 13.42 1.85 -20.36
N ALA A 105 12.79 1.94 -19.19
CA ALA A 105 12.77 0.87 -18.20
C ALA A 105 12.19 -0.42 -18.78
N ARG A 106 11.10 -0.31 -19.54
CA ARG A 106 10.48 -1.44 -20.24
C ARG A 106 11.45 -2.07 -21.24
N LEU A 107 12.12 -1.26 -22.07
CA LEU A 107 13.09 -1.74 -23.06
C LEU A 107 14.27 -2.46 -22.41
N VAL A 108 14.87 -1.86 -21.37
CA VAL A 108 16.00 -2.44 -20.64
C VAL A 108 15.60 -3.75 -19.99
N THR A 109 14.45 -3.78 -19.31
CA THR A 109 13.92 -5.00 -18.68
C THR A 109 13.69 -6.09 -19.71
N GLN A 110 13.09 -5.78 -20.86
CA GLN A 110 12.90 -6.72 -21.97
C GLN A 110 14.23 -7.27 -22.50
N GLN A 111 15.24 -6.41 -22.69
CA GLN A 111 16.57 -6.84 -23.13
C GLN A 111 17.25 -7.74 -22.11
N MET A 112 17.11 -7.44 -20.81
CA MET A 112 17.65 -8.29 -19.74
C MET A 112 16.94 -9.63 -19.67
N THR A 113 15.61 -9.64 -19.67
CA THR A 113 14.79 -10.86 -19.72
C THR A 113 15.21 -11.77 -20.87
N ARG A 114 15.40 -11.20 -22.07
CA ARG A 114 15.84 -11.97 -23.24
C ARG A 114 17.24 -12.51 -23.06
N ARG A 115 18.21 -11.65 -22.70
CA ARG A 115 19.62 -12.05 -22.54
C ARG A 115 19.78 -13.15 -21.49
N LEU A 116 19.22 -12.96 -20.31
CA LEU A 116 19.32 -13.89 -19.19
C LEU A 116 18.51 -15.18 -19.43
N GLY A 117 17.40 -15.08 -20.19
CA GLY A 117 16.61 -16.25 -20.58
C GLY A 117 17.24 -17.09 -21.68
N GLU A 118 17.93 -16.46 -22.65
CA GLU A 118 18.57 -17.13 -23.79
C GLU A 118 19.99 -17.62 -23.49
N SER A 119 20.71 -16.97 -22.56
CA SER A 119 22.10 -17.34 -22.28
C SER A 119 22.26 -18.71 -21.61
N GLY A 120 21.17 -19.32 -21.13
CA GLY A 120 21.23 -20.55 -20.36
C GLY A 120 21.90 -20.38 -18.99
N ASP A 121 22.28 -19.15 -18.61
CA ASP A 121 22.94 -18.81 -17.35
C ASP A 121 21.98 -18.81 -16.16
N ALA A 122 20.68 -19.05 -16.38
CA ALA A 122 19.75 -19.35 -15.30
C ALA A 122 20.04 -20.76 -14.74
N ALA A 123 21.21 -20.90 -14.14
CA ALA A 123 21.80 -22.16 -13.71
C ALA A 123 21.13 -22.70 -12.45
N ASN A 124 20.45 -21.83 -11.69
CA ASN A 124 19.77 -22.17 -10.45
C ASN A 124 18.36 -21.56 -10.36
N ASP A 125 17.62 -21.91 -9.31
CA ASP A 125 16.24 -21.46 -9.08
C ASP A 125 16.13 -19.94 -8.87
N SER A 126 17.12 -19.33 -8.22
CA SER A 126 17.16 -17.88 -7.97
C SER A 126 17.28 -17.10 -9.28
N ASP A 127 18.06 -17.58 -10.25
CA ASP A 127 18.20 -16.93 -11.54
C ASP A 127 16.90 -17.01 -12.35
N ARG A 128 16.22 -18.17 -12.30
CA ARG A 128 14.91 -18.36 -12.95
C ARG A 128 13.85 -17.46 -12.33
N GLU A 129 13.87 -17.31 -11.01
CA GLU A 129 12.99 -16.40 -10.27
C GLU A 129 13.24 -14.93 -10.65
N LEU A 130 14.51 -14.52 -10.78
CA LEU A 130 14.84 -13.17 -11.24
C LEU A 130 14.31 -12.90 -12.65
N VAL A 131 14.47 -13.84 -13.58
CA VAL A 131 13.94 -13.72 -14.95
C VAL A 131 12.41 -13.62 -14.95
N ALA A 132 11.72 -14.36 -14.06
CA ALA A 132 10.28 -14.21 -13.88
C ALA A 132 9.90 -12.82 -13.34
N LYS A 133 10.61 -12.33 -12.31
CA LYS A 133 10.44 -10.97 -11.77
C LYS A 133 10.62 -9.89 -12.84
N LEU A 134 11.63 -10.02 -13.69
CA LEU A 134 11.86 -9.09 -14.81
C LEU A 134 10.72 -9.14 -15.85
N ARG A 135 10.17 -10.32 -16.15
CA ARG A 135 8.99 -10.42 -17.05
C ARG A 135 7.76 -9.72 -16.48
N ASP A 136 7.53 -9.85 -15.18
CA ASP A 136 6.40 -9.20 -14.52
C ASP A 136 6.59 -7.67 -14.51
N VAL A 137 7.80 -7.18 -14.24
CA VAL A 137 8.15 -5.75 -14.35
C VAL A 137 7.94 -5.24 -15.78
N GLU A 138 8.39 -5.99 -16.80
CA GLU A 138 8.19 -5.64 -18.20
C GLU A 138 6.70 -5.51 -18.52
N GLN A 139 5.89 -6.48 -18.09
CA GLN A 139 4.45 -6.47 -18.32
C GLN A 139 3.77 -5.31 -17.57
N PHE A 140 4.18 -5.03 -16.33
CA PHE A 140 3.66 -3.89 -15.57
C PHE A 140 3.95 -2.56 -16.28
N LEU A 141 5.22 -2.35 -16.67
CA LEU A 141 5.64 -1.15 -17.39
C LEU A 141 4.96 -1.04 -18.76
N LYS A 142 4.69 -2.17 -19.42
CA LYS A 142 3.90 -2.21 -20.64
C LYS A 142 2.50 -1.64 -20.41
N VAL A 143 1.78 -2.11 -19.38
CA VAL A 143 0.44 -1.61 -19.05
C VAL A 143 0.48 -0.11 -18.78
N VAL A 144 1.42 0.36 -17.96
CA VAL A 144 1.57 1.80 -17.68
C VAL A 144 1.85 2.60 -18.97
N CYS A 145 2.81 2.18 -19.78
CA CYS A 145 3.21 2.89 -21.01
C CYS A 145 2.11 2.91 -22.08
N ASP A 146 1.26 1.88 -22.14
CA ASP A 146 0.19 1.79 -23.14
C ASP A 146 -1.10 2.46 -22.65
N SER A 147 -1.21 2.74 -21.35
CA SER A 147 -2.40 3.35 -20.71
C SER A 147 -2.57 4.85 -20.94
N GLU A 148 -3.66 5.40 -20.41
CA GLU A 148 -3.95 6.83 -20.32
C GLU A 148 -2.92 7.60 -19.48
N LEU A 149 -2.20 6.94 -18.58
CA LEU A 149 -1.19 7.56 -17.71
C LEU A 149 0.05 8.02 -18.47
N SER A 150 0.29 7.48 -19.66
CA SER A 150 1.49 7.79 -20.46
C SER A 150 1.35 9.01 -21.36
N ASP A 151 0.24 9.73 -21.27
CA ASP A 151 -0.04 10.89 -22.09
C ASP A 151 -0.85 11.92 -21.30
N VAL A 152 -0.36 13.15 -21.21
CA VAL A 152 -1.01 14.20 -20.39
C VAL A 152 -2.41 14.54 -20.91
N ALA A 153 -2.63 14.50 -22.22
CA ALA A 153 -3.94 14.81 -22.79
C ALA A 153 -4.97 13.71 -22.48
N ARG A 154 -4.57 12.43 -22.48
CA ARG A 154 -5.40 11.31 -22.03
C ARG A 154 -5.62 11.34 -20.53
N LEU A 155 -4.59 11.63 -19.74
CA LEU A 155 -4.69 11.79 -18.29
C LEU A 155 -5.67 12.90 -17.90
N ASN A 156 -5.65 14.02 -18.61
CA ASN A 156 -6.58 15.14 -18.41
C ASN A 156 -8.05 14.76 -18.64
N ASN A 157 -8.32 13.76 -19.48
CA ASN A 157 -9.67 13.28 -19.78
C ASN A 157 -9.90 11.86 -19.22
N LEU A 158 -9.16 11.49 -18.18
CA LEU A 158 -9.22 10.14 -17.61
C LEU A 158 -10.56 9.92 -16.92
N ASP A 159 -11.32 8.94 -17.40
CA ASP A 159 -12.54 8.47 -16.76
C ASP A 159 -12.20 7.40 -15.73
N ALA A 160 -12.46 7.67 -14.44
CA ALA A 160 -12.03 6.79 -13.35
C ALA A 160 -12.67 5.39 -13.43
N PHE A 161 -13.95 5.31 -13.82
CA PHE A 161 -14.66 4.05 -13.95
C PHE A 161 -14.06 3.17 -15.06
N ARG A 162 -13.79 3.75 -16.23
CA ARG A 162 -13.14 3.06 -17.35
C ARG A 162 -11.72 2.67 -17.02
N PHE A 163 -10.96 3.56 -16.39
CA PHE A 163 -9.60 3.29 -15.96
C PHE A 163 -9.56 2.09 -15.01
N LEU A 164 -10.38 2.09 -13.95
CA LEU A 164 -10.44 1.00 -12.98
C LEU A 164 -10.88 -0.32 -13.63
N GLY A 165 -11.84 -0.29 -14.56
CA GLY A 165 -12.30 -1.46 -15.30
C GLY A 165 -11.33 -2.00 -16.36
N GLY A 166 -10.41 -1.16 -16.83
CA GLY A 166 -9.44 -1.46 -17.89
C GLY A 166 -8.01 -1.52 -17.36
N THR A 167 -7.28 -0.41 -17.49
CA THR A 167 -5.87 -0.28 -17.08
C THR A 167 -5.64 -0.70 -15.62
N GLY A 168 -6.49 -0.25 -14.68
CA GLY A 168 -6.38 -0.56 -13.26
C GLY A 168 -6.45 -2.06 -12.98
N ASN A 169 -7.43 -2.76 -13.59
CA ASN A 169 -7.53 -4.22 -13.48
C ASN A 169 -6.29 -4.93 -14.06
N GLN A 170 -5.77 -4.47 -15.20
CA GLN A 170 -4.54 -5.04 -15.78
C GLN A 170 -3.32 -4.85 -14.86
N LEU A 171 -3.19 -3.68 -14.22
CA LEU A 171 -2.10 -3.44 -13.27
C LEU A 171 -2.20 -4.37 -12.05
N VAL A 172 -3.40 -4.54 -11.48
CA VAL A 172 -3.65 -5.46 -10.39
C VAL A 172 -3.38 -6.91 -10.80
N GLU A 173 -3.75 -7.31 -12.00
CA GLU A 173 -3.50 -8.66 -12.52
C GLU A 173 -1.99 -8.96 -12.54
N VAL A 174 -1.19 -8.02 -13.05
CA VAL A 174 0.28 -8.19 -13.10
C VAL A 174 0.89 -8.28 -11.71
N VAL A 175 0.45 -7.44 -10.76
CA VAL A 175 1.00 -7.45 -9.39
C VAL A 175 0.57 -8.69 -8.60
N THR A 176 -0.65 -9.18 -8.80
CA THR A 176 -1.21 -10.31 -8.02
C THR A 176 -0.82 -11.68 -8.56
N HIS A 177 -0.61 -11.82 -9.86
CA HIS A 177 -0.14 -13.06 -10.47
C HIS A 177 1.38 -13.11 -10.63
N GLY A 178 2.03 -11.94 -10.61
CA GLY A 178 3.46 -11.83 -10.73
C GLY A 178 4.20 -12.05 -9.42
N THR A 179 5.47 -12.33 -9.56
CA THR A 179 6.50 -12.37 -8.52
C THR A 179 6.86 -10.99 -7.96
N LEU A 180 6.20 -9.93 -8.44
CA LEU A 180 6.29 -8.57 -7.88
C LEU A 180 5.62 -8.44 -6.49
N GLY A 181 4.68 -9.32 -6.16
CA GLY A 181 3.92 -9.30 -4.90
C GLY A 181 4.61 -9.94 -3.70
N ASP A 182 5.94 -10.00 -3.67
CA ASP A 182 6.72 -10.82 -2.71
C ASP A 182 7.00 -10.14 -1.35
N SER A 183 6.16 -9.19 -0.92
CA SER A 183 6.38 -8.44 0.33
C SER A 183 5.12 -8.40 1.19
N ASP A 184 4.92 -9.39 2.10
CA ASP A 184 3.87 -9.48 3.16
C ASP A 184 2.39 -9.29 2.74
N LEU A 185 2.14 -8.82 1.52
CA LEU A 185 0.89 -8.82 0.76
C LEU A 185 0.74 -10.14 -0.03
N GLY A 186 1.63 -11.10 0.26
CA GLY A 186 1.69 -12.43 -0.34
C GLY A 186 0.44 -13.25 -0.01
N THR A 187 0.05 -14.07 -0.98
CA THR A 187 -1.28 -14.65 -1.23
C THR A 187 -2.19 -13.70 -2.00
N ASP A 188 -2.90 -14.27 -2.98
CA ASP A 188 -3.93 -13.60 -3.75
C ASP A 188 -5.00 -13.03 -2.80
N VAL A 189 -4.77 -11.82 -2.25
CA VAL A 189 -5.67 -11.14 -1.30
C VAL A 189 -7.08 -11.06 -1.88
N PHE A 190 -7.18 -11.00 -3.22
CA PHE A 190 -8.45 -11.01 -3.93
C PHE A 190 -9.22 -12.31 -3.75
N SER A 191 -8.54 -13.46 -3.70
CA SER A 191 -9.18 -14.75 -3.39
C SER A 191 -9.79 -14.79 -1.98
N GLN A 192 -9.22 -14.06 -1.02
CA GLN A 192 -9.69 -14.05 0.36
C GLN A 192 -11.04 -13.34 0.53
N PHE A 193 -11.39 -12.39 -0.35
CA PHE A 193 -12.65 -11.65 -0.27
C PHE A 193 -13.88 -12.57 -0.37
N GLY A 194 -13.78 -13.68 -1.11
CA GLY A 194 -14.85 -14.69 -1.19
C GLY A 194 -15.08 -15.46 0.11
N ALA A 195 -14.10 -15.48 1.01
CA ALA A 195 -14.16 -16.15 2.30
C ALA A 195 -14.54 -15.21 3.46
N VAL A 196 -14.73 -13.91 3.19
CA VAL A 196 -15.19 -12.94 4.19
C VAL A 196 -16.67 -13.16 4.47
N LYS A 197 -17.02 -13.32 5.74
CA LYS A 197 -18.43 -13.40 6.18
C LYS A 197 -18.91 -12.02 6.59
N VAL A 198 -20.11 -11.64 6.11
CA VAL A 198 -20.74 -10.36 6.43
C VAL A 198 -22.14 -10.63 6.97
N GLU A 199 -22.40 -10.32 8.23
CA GLU A 199 -23.68 -10.57 8.88
C GLU A 199 -24.29 -9.25 9.35
N LEU A 200 -25.56 -9.02 9.00
CA LEU A 200 -26.31 -7.88 9.51
C LEU A 200 -26.67 -8.13 10.97
N LEU A 201 -26.15 -7.31 11.88
CA LEU A 201 -26.47 -7.36 13.31
C LEU A 201 -27.67 -6.48 13.65
N GLU A 202 -27.68 -5.26 13.11
CA GLU A 202 -28.69 -4.25 13.40
C GLU A 202 -28.99 -3.43 12.14
N SER A 203 -30.26 -3.08 11.96
CA SER A 203 -30.70 -2.15 10.92
C SER A 203 -31.70 -1.18 11.53
N ILE A 204 -31.37 0.10 11.50
CA ILE A 204 -32.18 1.20 11.99
C ILE A 204 -32.64 1.98 10.77
N GLY A 205 -33.88 1.72 10.35
CA GLY A 205 -34.57 2.53 9.36
C GLY A 205 -35.29 3.69 10.04
N ASP A 206 -35.15 4.89 9.51
CA ASP A 206 -35.97 6.05 9.87
C ASP A 206 -35.77 6.58 11.32
N SER A 207 -34.54 6.93 11.69
CA SER A 207 -34.32 7.74 12.90
C SER A 207 -34.76 9.18 12.63
N ALA A 208 -35.90 9.57 13.23
CA ALA A 208 -36.54 10.89 13.14
C ALA A 208 -35.64 12.09 13.54
N VAL A 209 -34.42 11.83 14.00
CA VAL A 209 -33.45 12.85 14.40
C VAL A 209 -32.44 13.16 13.27
N LEU A 210 -32.27 12.28 12.26
CA LEU A 210 -31.26 12.48 11.22
C LEU A 210 -31.67 12.09 9.78
N ASN A 211 -32.80 11.43 9.50
CA ASN A 211 -33.17 10.96 8.15
C ASN A 211 -32.04 10.16 7.45
N VAL A 212 -31.29 9.36 8.21
CA VAL A 212 -30.23 8.49 7.68
C VAL A 212 -30.47 7.06 8.13
N ASP A 213 -30.70 6.17 7.16
CA ASP A 213 -30.71 4.73 7.41
C ASP A 213 -29.32 4.30 7.88
N SER A 214 -29.24 3.50 8.94
CA SER A 214 -27.97 2.98 9.44
C SER A 214 -28.05 1.48 9.70
N ALA A 215 -26.91 0.81 9.60
CA ALA A 215 -26.79 -0.62 9.82
C ALA A 215 -25.46 -0.95 10.52
N VAL A 216 -25.46 -1.97 11.37
CA VAL A 216 -24.25 -2.52 11.96
C VAL A 216 -24.02 -3.90 11.38
N LEU A 217 -22.85 -4.08 10.77
CA LEU A 217 -22.43 -5.34 10.16
C LEU A 217 -21.32 -5.97 10.99
N ASN A 218 -21.41 -7.28 11.20
CA ASN A 218 -20.31 -8.10 11.66
C ASN A 218 -19.52 -8.59 10.43
N VAL A 219 -18.24 -8.28 10.35
CA VAL A 219 -17.36 -8.68 9.25
C VAL A 219 -16.28 -9.60 9.81
N GLN A 220 -16.19 -10.82 9.27
CA GLN A 220 -15.19 -11.80 9.68
C GLN A 220 -14.27 -12.17 8.52
N TRP A 221 -13.00 -11.82 8.64
CA TRP A 221 -11.94 -12.26 7.73
C TRP A 221 -11.48 -13.69 8.04
N PRO A 222 -10.97 -14.43 7.05
CA PRO A 222 -10.41 -15.76 7.29
C PRO A 222 -9.29 -15.73 8.33
N GLY A 223 -9.43 -16.52 9.40
CA GLY A 223 -8.43 -16.59 10.47
C GLY A 223 -8.43 -15.40 11.45
N GLN A 224 -9.42 -14.50 11.37
CA GLN A 224 -9.56 -13.37 12.29
C GLN A 224 -10.87 -13.45 13.09
N GLU A 225 -10.89 -12.75 14.23
CA GLU A 225 -12.13 -12.50 14.97
C GLU A 225 -13.04 -11.57 14.18
N ALA A 226 -14.35 -11.73 14.38
CA ALA A 226 -15.33 -10.90 13.71
C ALA A 226 -15.34 -9.49 14.33
N THR A 227 -15.35 -8.47 13.48
CA THR A 227 -15.36 -7.07 13.89
C THR A 227 -16.65 -6.38 13.47
N GLN A 228 -17.18 -5.52 14.33
CA GLN A 228 -18.39 -4.77 14.06
C GLN A 228 -18.07 -3.44 13.37
N HIS A 229 -18.80 -3.15 12.30
CA HIS A 229 -18.64 -1.96 11.50
C HIS A 229 -20.00 -1.30 11.26
N LYS A 230 -20.08 0.00 11.52
CA LYS A 230 -21.30 0.78 11.27
C LYS A 230 -21.28 1.35 9.86
N PHE A 231 -22.40 1.19 9.17
CA PHE A 231 -22.69 1.70 7.84
C PHE A 231 -23.86 2.68 7.92
N VAL A 232 -23.81 3.70 7.08
CA VAL A 232 -24.86 4.70 6.93
C VAL A 232 -25.18 4.87 5.46
N ARG A 233 -26.43 5.20 5.16
CA ARG A 233 -26.87 5.38 3.78
C ARG A 233 -26.63 6.82 3.31
N VAL A 234 -25.87 6.98 2.24
CA VAL A 234 -25.55 8.26 1.60
C VAL A 234 -25.86 8.13 0.11
N GLU A 235 -26.80 8.96 -0.40
CA GLU A 235 -27.24 8.96 -1.80
C GLU A 235 -27.54 7.54 -2.32
N GLU A 236 -28.38 6.81 -1.58
CA GLU A 236 -28.78 5.42 -1.87
C GLU A 236 -27.66 4.36 -1.76
N ARG A 237 -26.45 4.72 -1.32
CA ARG A 237 -25.32 3.79 -1.12
C ARG A 237 -25.02 3.57 0.36
N TRP A 238 -24.67 2.33 0.73
CA TRP A 238 -24.25 1.98 2.09
C TRP A 238 -22.76 2.21 2.26
N ILE A 239 -22.37 3.19 3.07
CA ILE A 239 -20.97 3.61 3.24
C ILE A 239 -20.54 3.42 4.69
N PRO A 240 -19.29 2.97 4.97
CA PRO A 240 -18.78 2.94 6.34
C PRO A 240 -18.89 4.31 6.99
N GLN A 241 -19.43 4.38 8.21
CA GLN A 241 -19.61 5.65 8.92
C GLN A 241 -18.27 6.40 9.09
N THR A 242 -17.17 5.67 9.25
CA THR A 242 -15.82 6.22 9.32
C THR A 242 -15.45 6.98 8.05
N LEU A 243 -15.78 6.45 6.88
CA LEU A 243 -15.53 7.12 5.60
C LEU A 243 -16.42 8.37 5.47
N VAL A 244 -17.71 8.27 5.82
CA VAL A 244 -18.62 9.42 5.79
C VAL A 244 -18.15 10.54 6.72
N ALA A 245 -17.65 10.20 7.91
CA ALA A 245 -17.13 11.18 8.86
C ALA A 245 -15.81 11.81 8.41
N ALA A 246 -14.93 11.03 7.77
CA ALA A 246 -13.61 11.50 7.33
C ALA A 246 -13.64 12.25 6.00
N TRP A 247 -14.57 11.93 5.09
CA TRP A 247 -14.59 12.49 3.73
C TRP A 247 -14.54 14.02 3.70
N PRO A 248 -15.38 14.76 4.45
CA PRO A 248 -15.40 16.23 4.37
C PRO A 248 -14.12 16.91 4.86
N THR A 249 -13.28 16.24 5.65
CA THR A 249 -12.04 16.81 6.19
C THR A 249 -10.79 16.26 5.54
N GLU A 250 -10.76 14.99 5.18
CA GLU A 250 -9.58 14.33 4.62
C GLU A 250 -9.52 14.42 3.10
N PHE A 251 -10.65 14.29 2.39
CA PHE A 251 -10.64 14.38 0.93
C PHE A 251 -10.15 15.75 0.42
N PRO A 252 -10.59 16.90 0.99
CA PRO A 252 -10.05 18.20 0.57
C PRO A 252 -8.55 18.34 0.79
N LYS A 253 -7.99 17.76 1.87
CA LYS A 253 -6.55 17.76 2.13
C LYS A 253 -5.79 16.95 1.09
N VAL A 254 -6.26 15.73 0.79
CA VAL A 254 -5.69 14.89 -0.27
C VAL A 254 -5.72 15.63 -1.59
N ARG A 255 -6.86 16.26 -1.92
CA ARG A 255 -7.00 17.06 -3.14
C ARG A 255 -6.00 18.22 -3.16
N GLU A 256 -5.90 19.00 -2.10
CA GLU A 256 -4.94 20.10 -2.01
C GLU A 256 -3.50 19.62 -2.19
N GLN A 257 -3.09 18.54 -1.51
CA GLN A 257 -1.75 17.97 -1.62
C GLN A 257 -1.45 17.49 -3.04
N CYS A 258 -2.39 16.81 -3.68
CA CYS A 258 -2.26 16.33 -5.05
C CYS A 258 -2.07 17.48 -6.04
N LEU A 259 -2.91 18.50 -5.95
CA LEU A 259 -2.86 19.65 -6.87
C LEU A 259 -1.64 20.54 -6.59
N ALA A 260 -1.24 20.72 -5.34
CA ALA A 260 -0.02 21.44 -4.99
C ALA A 260 1.24 20.73 -5.51
N TRP A 261 1.26 19.39 -5.49
CA TRP A 261 2.35 18.64 -6.10
C TRP A 261 2.37 18.78 -7.62
N ALA A 262 1.21 18.74 -8.29
CA ALA A 262 1.11 18.98 -9.73
C ALA A 262 1.60 20.39 -10.11
N ASP A 263 1.20 21.41 -9.34
CA ASP A 263 1.65 22.79 -9.54
C ASP A 263 3.15 22.94 -9.33
N ASP A 264 3.72 22.34 -8.28
CA ASP A 264 5.16 22.38 -8.01
C ASP A 264 5.94 21.64 -9.10
N LEU A 265 5.45 20.49 -9.55
CA LEU A 265 6.04 19.74 -10.65
C LEU A 265 6.06 20.57 -11.94
N ARG A 266 4.98 21.28 -12.25
CA ARG A 266 4.91 22.20 -13.38
C ARG A 266 5.85 23.40 -13.24
N ALA A 267 5.83 24.06 -12.08
CA ALA A 267 6.59 25.29 -11.84
C ALA A 267 8.09 25.04 -11.70
N ASN A 268 8.45 23.92 -11.05
CA ASN A 268 9.80 23.53 -10.68
C ASN A 268 10.06 22.07 -11.10
N PRO A 269 10.14 21.76 -12.40
CA PRO A 269 10.30 20.37 -12.85
C PRO A 269 11.70 19.79 -12.59
N GLU A 270 12.72 20.64 -12.40
CA GLU A 270 14.13 20.22 -12.31
C GLU A 270 14.43 19.18 -11.21
N PRO A 271 13.92 19.28 -9.96
CA PRO A 271 14.11 18.24 -8.96
C PRO A 271 13.52 16.88 -9.38
N TRP A 272 12.38 16.87 -10.06
CA TRP A 272 11.78 15.65 -10.61
C TRP A 272 12.62 15.08 -11.76
N HIS A 273 13.03 15.93 -12.71
CA HIS A 273 13.88 15.52 -13.82
C HIS A 273 15.25 15.02 -13.37
N ALA A 274 15.83 15.61 -12.33
CA ALA A 274 17.07 15.13 -11.73
C ALA A 274 16.90 13.70 -11.19
N ARG A 275 15.79 13.44 -10.47
CA ARG A 275 15.46 12.08 -10.00
C ARG A 275 15.29 11.08 -11.15
N LEU A 276 14.60 11.47 -12.21
CA LEU A 276 14.42 10.62 -13.39
C LEU A 276 15.74 10.34 -14.10
N ARG A 277 16.65 11.32 -14.16
CA ARG A 277 18.00 11.11 -14.72
C ARG A 277 18.81 10.08 -13.92
N GLU A 278 18.70 10.04 -12.59
CA GLU A 278 19.35 9.00 -11.78
C GLU A 278 18.76 7.60 -12.09
N PHE A 279 17.44 7.52 -12.30
CA PHE A 279 16.81 6.29 -12.78
C PHE A 279 17.31 5.89 -14.17
N ASP A 280 17.38 6.85 -15.10
CA ASP A 280 17.87 6.60 -16.45
C ASP A 280 19.32 6.11 -16.46
N GLN A 281 20.17 6.64 -15.59
CA GLN A 281 21.56 6.18 -15.43
C GLN A 281 21.62 4.75 -14.92
N LEU A 282 20.82 4.40 -13.90
CA LEU A 282 20.72 3.01 -13.45
C LEU A 282 20.24 2.09 -14.57
N LEU A 283 19.26 2.52 -15.36
CA LEU A 283 18.79 1.75 -16.51
C LEU A 283 19.88 1.55 -17.57
N ASP A 284 20.74 2.53 -17.82
CA ASP A 284 21.89 2.38 -18.72
C ASP A 284 22.93 1.39 -18.18
N GLU A 285 23.23 1.47 -16.88
CA GLU A 285 24.12 0.52 -16.21
C GLU A 285 23.57 -0.92 -16.30
N LEU A 286 22.27 -1.10 -16.00
CA LEU A 286 21.58 -2.39 -16.12
C LEU A 286 21.57 -2.89 -17.57
N ALA A 287 21.37 -2.01 -18.54
CA ALA A 287 21.43 -2.36 -19.95
C ALA A 287 22.82 -2.88 -20.34
N ALA A 288 23.89 -2.38 -19.72
CA ALA A 288 25.27 -2.80 -20.01
C ALA A 288 25.67 -4.15 -19.38
N THR A 289 24.91 -4.66 -18.40
CA THR A 289 25.22 -5.94 -17.72
C THR A 289 25.13 -7.14 -18.66
N LYS A 290 25.90 -8.19 -18.38
CA LYS A 290 25.96 -9.41 -19.21
C LYS A 290 25.57 -10.68 -18.46
N SER A 291 25.46 -10.62 -17.14
CA SER A 291 25.12 -11.77 -16.29
C SER A 291 24.14 -11.40 -15.18
N VAL A 292 23.55 -12.42 -14.57
CA VAL A 292 22.68 -12.27 -13.38
C VAL A 292 23.43 -11.63 -12.21
N ALA A 293 24.67 -12.06 -11.94
CA ALA A 293 25.48 -11.53 -10.85
C ALA A 293 25.79 -10.04 -11.03
N GLU A 294 26.18 -9.63 -12.24
CA GLU A 294 26.40 -8.21 -12.57
C GLU A 294 25.11 -7.40 -12.44
N THR A 295 23.99 -7.96 -12.94
CA THR A 295 22.65 -7.35 -12.81
C THR A 295 22.30 -7.07 -11.36
N GLN A 296 22.44 -8.06 -10.49
CA GLN A 296 22.09 -7.95 -9.09
C GLN A 296 22.97 -6.93 -8.36
N GLN A 297 24.28 -6.91 -8.65
CA GLN A 297 25.21 -5.95 -8.08
C GLN A 297 24.89 -4.51 -8.50
N VAL A 298 24.65 -4.30 -9.81
CA VAL A 298 24.26 -2.98 -10.34
C VAL A 298 22.94 -2.54 -9.70
N TRP A 299 21.94 -3.42 -9.64
CA TRP A 299 20.66 -3.13 -8.99
C TRP A 299 20.82 -2.72 -7.52
N GLN A 300 21.56 -3.48 -6.71
CA GLN A 300 21.75 -3.17 -5.28
C GLN A 300 22.45 -1.82 -5.07
N SER A 301 23.51 -1.57 -5.85
CA SER A 301 24.25 -0.30 -5.78
C SER A 301 23.40 0.89 -6.26
N GLY A 302 22.65 0.71 -7.34
CA GLY A 302 21.75 1.70 -7.93
C GLY A 302 20.56 2.01 -7.05
N ALA A 303 19.88 0.98 -6.52
CA ALA A 303 18.75 1.12 -5.61
C ALA A 303 19.14 1.93 -4.36
N SER A 304 20.34 1.72 -3.83
CA SER A 304 20.87 2.52 -2.71
C SER A 304 21.04 3.99 -3.08
N ARG A 305 21.57 4.30 -4.28
CA ARG A 305 21.68 5.69 -4.78
C ARG A 305 20.30 6.33 -4.97
N LEU A 306 19.34 5.58 -5.53
CA LEU A 306 17.98 6.04 -5.73
C LEU A 306 17.27 6.34 -4.41
N ILE A 307 17.44 5.49 -3.39
CA ILE A 307 16.89 5.74 -2.04
C ILE A 307 17.44 7.07 -1.49
N VAL A 308 18.73 7.34 -1.62
CA VAL A 308 19.33 8.60 -1.19
C VAL A 308 18.79 9.78 -2.00
N ALA A 309 18.72 9.67 -3.32
CA ALA A 309 18.25 10.74 -4.19
C ALA A 309 16.76 11.07 -3.97
N TRP A 310 15.95 10.08 -3.59
CA TRP A 310 14.51 10.23 -3.42
C TRP A 310 14.10 10.62 -2.02
N PHE A 311 14.72 10.02 -1.01
CA PHE A 311 14.33 10.22 0.39
C PHE A 311 15.30 11.11 1.16
N GLY A 312 16.47 11.45 0.61
CA GLY A 312 17.50 12.21 1.31
C GLY A 312 18.07 11.47 2.53
N VAL A 313 17.85 10.15 2.62
CA VAL A 313 18.27 9.30 3.74
C VAL A 313 19.35 8.35 3.24
N ALA A 314 20.56 8.44 3.81
CA ALA A 314 21.58 7.43 3.61
C ALA A 314 21.09 6.09 4.19
N PRO A 315 21.26 4.95 3.48
CA PRO A 315 21.01 3.65 4.08
C PRO A 315 21.83 3.56 5.37
N ARG A 316 21.18 3.18 6.48
CA ARG A 316 21.89 2.98 7.75
C ARG A 316 22.97 1.93 7.49
N ASP A 317 24.19 2.23 7.94
CA ASP A 317 25.22 1.19 8.07
C ASP A 317 24.59 -0.02 8.78
N PRO A 318 24.87 -1.25 8.33
CA PRO A 318 24.51 -2.42 9.12
C PRO A 318 25.03 -2.18 10.55
N PRO A 319 24.26 -2.55 11.59
CA PRO A 319 24.70 -2.35 12.96
C PRO A 319 26.13 -2.88 13.06
N LYS A 320 27.08 -1.99 13.35
CA LYS A 320 28.43 -2.41 13.70
C LYS A 320 28.21 -3.44 14.79
N THR A 321 28.69 -4.66 14.57
CA THR A 321 28.89 -5.62 15.64
C THR A 321 29.68 -4.84 16.68
N GLU A 322 29.02 -4.35 17.74
CA GLU A 322 29.72 -3.83 18.89
C GLU A 322 30.57 -5.01 19.34
N GLU A 323 31.87 -4.89 19.12
CA GLU A 323 32.84 -5.73 19.80
C GLU A 323 32.50 -5.61 21.27
N ILE A 324 31.85 -6.64 21.81
CA ILE A 324 31.61 -6.76 23.25
C ILE A 324 33.00 -6.58 23.86
N PRO A 325 33.21 -5.55 24.69
CA PRO A 325 34.49 -5.36 25.33
C PRO A 325 34.81 -6.65 26.08
N VAL A 326 35.87 -7.35 25.65
CA VAL A 326 36.41 -8.48 26.39
C VAL A 326 36.90 -7.90 27.71
N GLU A 327 36.06 -8.05 28.73
CA GLU A 327 36.37 -7.66 30.10
C GLU A 327 37.68 -8.35 30.48
N SER A 328 38.73 -7.55 30.64
CA SER A 328 40.05 -8.07 30.96
C SER A 328 39.98 -8.72 32.34
N PRO A 329 40.59 -9.91 32.53
CA PRO A 329 40.48 -10.64 33.78
C PRO A 329 41.11 -9.83 34.93
N LEU A 330 40.30 -9.58 35.97
CA LEU A 330 40.70 -8.90 37.21
C LEU A 330 41.94 -9.58 37.83
N PRO A 331 42.93 -8.81 38.31
CA PRO A 331 44.13 -9.35 38.94
C PRO A 331 43.80 -10.00 40.29
N THR A 332 44.03 -11.31 40.38
CA THR A 332 44.00 -12.10 41.62
C THR A 332 45.02 -11.58 42.63
N LYS A 333 44.55 -11.21 43.83
CA LYS A 333 45.38 -11.08 45.04
C LYS A 333 44.75 -11.89 46.19
N PRO A 334 45.55 -12.59 47.01
CA PRO A 334 45.06 -13.77 47.75
C PRO A 334 44.52 -13.48 49.16
N ALA A 335 43.51 -14.29 49.49
CA ALA A 335 43.04 -14.82 50.78
C ALA A 335 43.29 -14.07 52.11
N ARG A 336 42.19 -13.87 52.86
CA ARG A 336 42.23 -14.06 54.33
C ARG A 336 40.92 -14.64 54.88
N VAL A 337 41.06 -15.80 55.51
CA VAL A 337 40.05 -16.58 56.24
C VAL A 337 39.55 -15.84 57.48
N LYS A 338 38.24 -15.83 57.70
CA LYS A 338 37.61 -15.90 59.04
C LYS A 338 36.28 -16.67 58.94
N ARG A 339 36.10 -17.63 59.84
CA ARG A 339 34.96 -18.54 60.04
C ARG A 339 34.38 -18.23 61.43
N PRO A 340 33.30 -18.89 61.88
CA PRO A 340 31.87 -18.67 61.62
C PRO A 340 31.15 -18.15 62.89
N GLU A 341 29.87 -17.78 62.77
CA GLU A 341 28.92 -18.00 63.87
C GLU A 341 27.62 -18.61 63.35
N THR A 342 27.13 -19.55 64.14
CA THR A 342 26.01 -20.46 63.93
C THR A 342 24.88 -19.95 64.81
N GLU A 343 23.65 -19.85 64.33
CA GLU A 343 22.51 -19.94 65.26
C GLU A 343 21.30 -20.60 64.58
N VAL A 344 20.78 -21.57 65.33
CA VAL A 344 19.71 -22.51 65.08
C VAL A 344 18.39 -21.86 65.52
N LEU A 345 17.25 -22.16 64.87
CA LEU A 345 15.98 -22.59 65.51
C LEU A 345 14.80 -22.67 64.51
N LEU A 346 14.28 -23.90 64.41
CA LEU A 346 12.99 -24.38 63.89
C LEU A 346 11.80 -23.92 64.80
N PRO A 347 10.57 -24.46 64.69
CA PRO A 347 9.61 -24.59 63.57
C PRO A 347 8.19 -24.07 63.97
N ASP A 348 7.19 -24.15 63.09
CA ASP A 348 5.94 -24.94 63.30
C ASP A 348 4.84 -24.64 62.27
N GLU A 349 4.20 -25.72 61.81
CA GLU A 349 2.92 -25.72 61.07
C GLU A 349 1.78 -25.13 61.92
N PRO A 350 0.61 -24.90 61.31
CA PRO A 350 -0.50 -25.76 61.76
C PRO A 350 -1.39 -26.31 60.64
N GLN A 351 -1.86 -27.53 60.93
CA GLN A 351 -2.97 -28.23 60.30
C GLN A 351 -4.28 -27.40 60.30
N LYS A 352 -4.91 -27.24 59.13
CA LYS A 352 -6.16 -27.92 58.75
C LYS A 352 -6.57 -27.60 57.33
#